data_AF-A0NU39-F1
#
_entry.id   AF-A0NU39-F1
#
_cell.length_a   1.000
_cell.length_b   1.000
_cell.length_c   1.000
_cell.angle_alpha   90.00
_cell.angle_beta   90.00
_cell.angle_gamma   90.00
#
_symmetry.space_group_name_H-M   'P 1'
#
loop_
_entity.id
_entity.type
_entity.pdbx_description
1 polymer ?
#
loop_
_entity_poly.entity_id
_entity_poly.type
_entity_poly.pdbx_seq_one_letter_code
_entity_poly.pdbx_strand_id
1 'polypeptide(L)'
;PIFNLATREDHIAPPKSVFLGSGCFGGPVDYVLAGSGHIAGVVNPPAKKKYQFWTGPEAKGTLENWLKNAEEHPGSWWPYWDQWIRSHDDTKVKARKPGANRIKILEDAPGSYVMTKV
;
A
#
# COMPACT_ATOMS: atom_id res chain seq x y z
N PRO A 1 5.47 3.51 12.74
CA PRO A 1 5.69 2.41 11.77
C PRO A 1 5.21 2.89 10.40
N ILE A 2 5.86 2.46 9.32
CA ILE A 2 5.58 2.93 7.95
C ILE A 2 5.49 1.71 7.05
N PHE A 3 4.45 1.64 6.24
CA PHE A 3 4.32 0.68 5.15
C PHE A 3 4.61 1.43 3.84
N ASN A 4 5.71 1.10 3.16
CA ASN A 4 6.15 1.82 1.97
C ASN A 4 6.07 0.90 0.75
N LEU A 5 5.15 1.21 -0.16
CA LEU A 5 4.90 0.42 -1.36
C LEU A 5 5.57 1.06 -2.58
N ALA A 6 6.26 0.26 -3.38
CA ALA A 6 6.65 0.60 -4.74
C ALA A 6 6.16 -0.47 -5.73
N THR A 7 6.16 -0.20 -7.03
CA THR A 7 5.94 -1.23 -8.05
C THR A 7 7.19 -1.42 -8.91
N ARG A 8 7.46 -2.67 -9.29
CA ARG A 8 8.73 -3.11 -9.91
C ARG A 8 8.98 -2.47 -11.27
N GLU A 9 7.93 -2.29 -12.07
CA GLU A 9 8.00 -1.71 -13.42
C GLU A 9 7.48 -0.27 -13.45
N ASP A 10 7.49 0.44 -12.32
CA ASP A 10 7.08 1.84 -12.26
C ASP A 10 8.14 2.75 -12.90
N HIS A 11 7.71 3.60 -13.84
CA HIS A 11 8.55 4.63 -14.46
C HIS A 11 8.19 6.05 -14.01
N ILE A 12 7.08 6.22 -13.29
CA ILE A 12 6.61 7.49 -12.72
C ILE A 12 7.22 7.67 -11.32
N ALA A 13 7.11 6.65 -10.48
CA ALA A 13 7.73 6.58 -9.16
C ALA A 13 8.71 5.39 -9.09
N PRO A 14 9.94 5.51 -9.64
CA PRO A 14 10.85 4.39 -9.79
C PRO A 14 11.12 3.67 -8.45
N PRO A 15 11.08 2.33 -8.39
CA PRO A 15 11.18 1.60 -7.13
C PRO A 15 12.52 1.81 -6.42
N LYS A 16 13.61 2.05 -7.17
CA LYS A 16 14.91 2.42 -6.57
C LYS A 16 14.84 3.72 -5.78
N SER A 17 14.10 4.70 -6.28
CA SER A 17 13.91 6.00 -5.61
C SER A 17 13.05 5.85 -4.36
N VAL A 18 11.96 5.08 -4.43
CA VAL A 18 11.10 4.78 -3.27
C VAL A 18 11.86 3.98 -2.20
N PHE A 19 12.68 3.01 -2.62
CA PHE A 19 13.55 2.23 -1.74
C PHE A 19 14.56 3.13 -1.01
N LEU A 20 15.27 4.00 -1.74
CA LEU A 20 16.18 4.98 -1.13
C LEU A 20 15.45 5.88 -0.13
N GLY A 21 14.25 6.36 -0.48
CA GLY A 21 13.42 7.19 0.42
C GLY A 21 13.03 6.50 1.72
N SER A 22 12.99 5.16 1.76
CA SER A 22 12.72 4.39 2.98
C SER A 22 13.77 4.68 4.07
N GLY A 23 15.02 4.95 3.70
CA GLY A 23 16.09 5.28 4.65
C GLY A 23 15.97 6.70 5.25
N CYS A 24 15.07 7.54 4.74
CA CYS A 24 14.88 8.91 5.23
C CYS A 24 13.85 9.01 6.36
N PHE A 25 13.13 7.93 6.66
CA PHE A 25 12.13 7.93 7.71
C PHE A 25 12.73 7.60 9.08
N GLY A 26 12.21 8.24 10.14
CA GLY A 26 12.69 8.04 11.52
C GLY A 26 12.09 6.84 12.26
N GLY A 27 11.21 6.06 11.63
CA GLY A 27 10.54 4.90 12.23
C GLY A 27 10.78 3.62 11.42
N PRO A 28 10.37 2.44 11.95
CA PRO A 28 10.52 1.18 11.22
C PRO A 28 9.69 1.21 9.94
N VAL A 29 10.33 0.83 8.82
CA VAL A 29 9.73 0.78 7.49
C VAL A 29 9.61 -0.67 7.03
N ASP A 30 8.38 -1.07 6.70
CA ASP A 30 8.07 -2.28 5.95
C ASP A 30 8.01 -1.91 4.46
N TYR A 31 9.07 -2.22 3.72
CA TYR A 31 9.15 -1.95 2.29
C TYR A 31 8.58 -3.13 1.50
N VAL A 32 7.60 -2.85 0.65
CA VAL A 32 6.92 -3.83 -0.17
C VAL A 32 7.06 -3.45 -1.64
N LEU A 33 7.50 -4.42 -2.46
CA LEU A 33 7.59 -4.24 -3.91
C LEU A 33 6.47 -5.02 -4.59
N ALA A 34 5.51 -4.35 -5.21
CA ALA A 34 4.50 -5.02 -6.04
C ALA A 34 5.04 -5.27 -7.45
N GLY A 35 4.58 -6.34 -8.11
CA GLY A 35 4.79 -6.55 -9.54
C GLY A 35 4.05 -5.53 -10.40
N SER A 36 4.39 -5.47 -11.69
CA SER A 36 3.80 -4.55 -12.69
C SER A 36 4.16 -3.07 -12.50
N GLY A 37 3.56 -2.20 -13.34
CA GLY A 37 3.81 -0.75 -13.38
C GLY A 37 2.84 0.05 -12.50
N HIS A 38 3.01 1.37 -12.48
CA HIS A 38 2.38 2.32 -11.55
C HIS A 38 0.94 1.99 -11.14
N ILE A 39 -0.01 1.98 -12.09
CA ILE A 39 -1.42 1.74 -11.78
C ILE A 39 -1.71 0.25 -11.59
N ALA A 40 -1.17 -0.62 -12.45
CA ALA A 40 -1.50 -2.05 -12.45
C ALA A 40 -0.93 -2.79 -11.24
N GLY A 41 0.20 -2.34 -10.70
CA GLY A 41 0.82 -2.90 -9.49
C GLY A 41 0.15 -2.39 -8.21
N VAL A 42 -0.17 -1.09 -8.13
CA VAL A 42 -0.87 -0.51 -6.97
C VAL A 42 -2.30 -1.02 -6.90
N VAL A 43 -3.05 -0.91 -8.00
CA VAL A 43 -4.46 -1.31 -8.10
C VAL A 43 -4.56 -2.77 -8.56
N ASN A 44 -4.20 -3.69 -7.66
CA ASN A 44 -4.24 -5.14 -7.90
C ASN A 44 -5.25 -5.84 -6.97
N PRO A 45 -6.55 -5.94 -7.33
CA PRO A 45 -7.55 -6.58 -6.48
C PRO A 45 -7.24 -8.08 -6.23
N PRO A 46 -7.28 -8.57 -4.97
CA PRO A 46 -6.96 -9.96 -4.62
C PRO A 46 -7.77 -11.01 -5.40
N ALA A 47 -9.05 -10.72 -5.69
CA ALA A 47 -9.93 -11.61 -6.44
C ALA A 47 -9.41 -11.93 -7.86
N LYS A 48 -8.58 -11.06 -8.45
CA LYS A 48 -8.03 -11.28 -9.79
C LYS A 48 -6.87 -12.27 -9.82
N LYS A 49 -6.23 -12.56 -8.66
CA LYS A 49 -5.08 -13.49 -8.53
C LYS A 49 -3.99 -13.24 -9.57
N LYS A 50 -3.68 -11.97 -9.83
CA LYS A 50 -2.64 -11.56 -10.79
C LYS A 50 -1.40 -11.07 -10.06
N TYR A 51 -0.27 -11.20 -10.74
CA TYR A 51 1.04 -10.73 -10.31
C TYR A 51 1.50 -11.37 -8.99
N GLN A 52 2.43 -10.69 -8.34
CA GLN A 52 3.14 -11.08 -7.14
C GLN A 52 3.61 -9.82 -6.44
N PHE A 53 4.10 -9.96 -5.21
CA PHE A 53 4.79 -8.90 -4.49
C PHE A 53 5.96 -9.50 -3.71
N TRP A 54 6.91 -8.65 -3.31
CA TRP A 54 8.05 -9.05 -2.51
C TRP A 54 8.06 -8.31 -1.18
N THR A 55 8.37 -9.04 -0.12
CA THR A 55 8.63 -8.53 1.23
C THR A 55 10.02 -8.99 1.66
N GLY A 56 10.64 -8.33 2.65
CA GLY A 56 12.02 -8.64 2.96
C GLY A 56 12.55 -7.97 4.22
N PRO A 57 13.88 -8.01 4.42
CA PRO A 57 14.51 -7.34 5.55
C PRO A 57 14.37 -5.81 5.44
N GLU A 58 14.95 -5.09 6.41
CA GLU A 58 15.00 -3.63 6.36
C GLU A 58 15.54 -3.10 5.02
N ALA A 59 14.92 -2.04 4.49
CA ALA A 59 15.28 -1.42 3.22
C ALA A 59 16.61 -0.68 3.28
N LYS A 60 17.71 -1.44 3.31
CA LYS A 60 19.10 -0.95 3.37
C LYS A 60 19.91 -1.39 2.16
N GLY A 61 20.90 -0.56 1.80
CA GLY A 61 21.78 -0.82 0.66
C GLY A 61 21.10 -0.50 -0.67
N THR A 62 21.20 -1.40 -1.64
CA THR A 62 20.58 -1.23 -2.97
C THR A 62 19.35 -2.13 -3.11
N LEU A 63 18.38 -1.68 -3.90
CA LEU A 63 17.17 -2.46 -4.19
C LEU A 63 17.51 -3.84 -4.76
N GLU A 64 18.53 -3.94 -5.61
CA GLU A 64 18.95 -5.21 -6.23
C GLU A 64 19.47 -6.21 -5.18
N ASN A 65 20.21 -5.73 -4.18
CA ASN A 65 20.70 -6.59 -3.10
C ASN A 65 19.59 -6.94 -2.12
N TRP A 66 18.68 -6.02 -1.86
CA TRP A 66 17.49 -6.30 -1.06
C TRP A 66 16.63 -7.38 -1.72
N LEU A 67 16.38 -7.27 -3.04
CA LEU A 67 15.53 -8.21 -3.79
C LEU A 67 16.08 -9.64 -3.79
N LYS A 68 17.41 -9.84 -3.72
CA LYS A 68 18.03 -11.17 -3.58
C LYS A 68 17.66 -11.88 -2.28
N ASN A 69 17.32 -11.12 -1.24
CA ASN A 69 16.94 -11.63 0.08
C ASN A 69 15.44 -11.47 0.36
N ALA A 70 14.68 -10.96 -0.61
CA ALA A 70 13.25 -10.76 -0.49
C ALA A 70 12.51 -12.06 -0.80
N GLU A 71 11.40 -12.28 -0.10
CA GLU A 71 10.49 -13.39 -0.35
C GLU A 71 9.44 -12.96 -1.37
N GLU A 72 9.23 -13.77 -2.41
CA GLU A 72 8.18 -13.55 -3.41
C GLU A 72 6.88 -14.21 -2.97
N HIS A 73 5.81 -13.42 -2.97
CA HIS A 73 4.46 -13.83 -2.60
C HIS A 73 3.54 -13.74 -3.81
N PRO A 74 2.81 -14.81 -4.19
CA PRO A 74 1.90 -14.75 -5.32
C PRO A 74 0.67 -13.88 -5.01
N GLY A 75 0.17 -13.18 -6.03
CA GLY A 75 -1.08 -12.42 -5.96
C GLY A 75 -0.92 -10.97 -5.50
N SER A 76 -1.96 -10.46 -4.86
CA SER A 76 -2.06 -9.06 -4.44
C SER A 76 -1.34 -8.81 -3.12
N TRP A 77 -0.71 -7.63 -2.98
CA TRP A 77 -0.14 -7.15 -1.73
C TRP A 77 -1.20 -6.63 -0.73
N TRP A 78 -2.46 -6.40 -1.17
CA TRP A 78 -3.51 -5.85 -0.30
C TRP A 78 -3.79 -6.68 0.97
N PRO A 79 -3.82 -8.04 0.93
CA PRO A 79 -4.01 -8.84 2.14
C PRO A 79 -2.84 -8.71 3.12
N TYR A 80 -1.60 -8.58 2.62
CA TYR A 80 -0.43 -8.32 3.46
C TYR A 80 -0.55 -6.95 4.15
N TRP A 81 -1.00 -5.93 3.44
CA TRP A 81 -1.27 -4.62 4.01
C TRP A 81 -2.42 -4.62 5.05
N ASP A 82 -3.53 -5.33 4.80
CA ASP A 82 -4.61 -5.49 5.79
C ASP A 82 -4.10 -6.21 7.06
N GLN A 83 -3.29 -7.26 6.90
CA GLN A 83 -2.64 -7.93 8.03
C GLN A 83 -1.71 -7.00 8.80
N TRP A 84 -0.89 -6.19 8.10
CA TRP A 84 -0.01 -5.21 8.72
C TRP A 84 -0.81 -4.19 9.56
N ILE A 85 -1.91 -3.65 9.02
CA ILE A 85 -2.80 -2.74 9.76
C ILE A 85 -3.37 -3.42 11.01
N ARG A 86 -3.88 -4.64 10.87
CA ARG A 86 -4.45 -5.41 12.00
C ARG A 86 -3.42 -5.76 13.07
N SER A 87 -2.16 -5.93 12.68
CA SER A 87 -1.08 -6.16 13.65
C SER A 87 -0.86 -4.98 14.60
N HIS A 88 -1.31 -3.78 14.24
CA HIS A 88 -1.26 -2.60 15.09
C HIS A 88 -2.48 -2.48 16.00
N ASP A 89 -3.67 -2.79 15.47
CA ASP A 89 -4.91 -2.91 16.24
C ASP A 89 -5.94 -3.71 15.42
N ASP A 90 -6.42 -4.83 15.98
CA ASP A 90 -7.45 -5.67 15.37
C ASP A 90 -8.81 -5.57 16.09
N THR A 91 -8.94 -4.64 17.04
CA THR A 91 -10.15 -4.45 17.83
C THR A 91 -11.36 -4.22 16.94
N LYS A 92 -12.40 -5.05 17.12
CA LYS A 92 -13.65 -4.95 16.37
C LYS A 92 -14.73 -4.28 17.22
N VAL A 93 -15.38 -3.29 16.63
CA VAL A 93 -16.56 -2.62 17.19
C VAL A 93 -17.75 -2.74 16.24
N LYS A 94 -18.95 -2.45 16.73
CA LYS A 94 -20.13 -2.38 15.86
C LYS A 94 -19.90 -1.34 14.76
N ALA A 95 -20.30 -1.68 13.54
CA ALA A 95 -20.18 -0.78 12.40
C ALA A 95 -20.88 0.57 12.68
N ARG A 96 -20.17 1.67 12.44
CA ARG A 96 -20.73 3.02 12.59
C ARG A 96 -21.68 3.31 11.43
N LYS A 97 -22.82 3.93 11.75
CA LYS A 97 -23.73 4.48 10.72
C LYS A 97 -23.27 5.89 10.36
N PRO A 98 -23.17 6.26 9.07
CA PRO A 98 -22.96 7.65 8.66
C PRO A 98 -23.97 8.58 9.36
N GLY A 99 -23.49 9.74 9.81
CA GLY A 99 -24.30 10.70 10.58
C GLY A 99 -24.44 10.40 12.09
N ALA A 100 -23.82 9.33 12.60
CA ALA A 100 -23.74 9.11 14.05
C ALA A 100 -23.06 10.29 14.77
N ASN A 101 -23.35 10.45 16.07
CA ASN A 101 -22.82 11.52 16.92
C ASN A 101 -23.14 12.95 16.44
N ARG A 102 -24.32 13.15 15.83
CA ARG A 102 -24.81 14.45 15.34
C ARG A 102 -23.91 15.09 14.27
N ILE A 103 -23.14 14.27 13.54
CA ILE A 103 -22.38 14.72 12.39
C ILE A 103 -23.35 14.92 11.23
N LYS A 104 -23.42 16.14 10.70
CA LYS A 104 -24.28 16.46 9.55
C LYS A 104 -23.77 15.70 8.31
N ILE A 105 -24.65 14.94 7.67
CA ILE A 105 -24.41 14.36 6.35
C ILE A 105 -24.58 15.48 5.32
N LEU A 106 -23.57 15.69 4.48
CA LEU A 106 -23.57 16.78 3.49
C LEU A 106 -24.19 16.34 2.16
N GLU A 107 -23.73 15.21 1.63
CA GLU A 107 -24.19 14.59 0.38
C GLU A 107 -23.76 13.12 0.34
N ASP A 108 -24.29 12.36 -0.62
CA ASP A 108 -23.85 10.98 -0.88
C ASP A 108 -22.46 10.97 -1.54
N ALA A 109 -21.66 9.94 -1.23
CA ALA A 109 -20.43 9.67 -1.97
C ALA A 109 -20.76 9.43 -3.47
N PRO A 110 -19.91 9.88 -4.42
CA PRO A 110 -18.52 10.31 -4.23
C PRO A 110 -18.35 11.82 -3.96
N GLY A 111 -19.44 12.55 -3.77
CA GLY A 111 -19.43 14.00 -3.52
C GLY A 111 -19.23 14.84 -4.78
N SER A 112 -19.50 16.13 -4.63
CA SER A 112 -19.53 17.12 -5.71
C SER A 112 -18.14 17.51 -6.23
N TYR A 113 -17.11 17.47 -5.38
CA TYR A 113 -15.77 17.95 -5.73
C TYR A 113 -15.12 17.09 -6.82
N VAL A 114 -15.23 15.76 -6.75
CA VAL A 114 -14.67 14.87 -7.78
C VAL A 114 -15.41 14.96 -9.13
N MET A 115 -16.63 15.49 -9.13
CA MET A 115 -17.46 15.64 -10.33
C MET A 115 -17.22 16.97 -11.06
N THR A 116 -16.43 17.87 -10.47
CA THR A 116 -16.10 19.16 -11.06
C THR A 116 -15.24 18.95 -12.32
N LYS A 117 -15.62 19.60 -13.42
CA LYS A 117 -14.81 19.64 -14.64
C LYS A 117 -13.90 20.86 -14.59
N VAL A 118 -12.63 20.65 -14.91
CA VAL A 118 -11.62 21.71 -15.12
C VAL A 118 -11.48 21.96 -16.61
#